data_AF-A0A927KHW3-F1
#
_entry.id   AF-A0A927KHW3-F1
#
_cell.length_a   1.000
_cell.length_b   1.000
_cell.length_c   1.000
_cell.angle_alpha   90.00
_cell.angle_beta   90.00
_cell.angle_gamma   90.00
#
_symmetry.space_group_name_H-M   'P 1'
#
loop_
_entity.id
_entity.type
_entity.pdbx_description
1 polymer ?
#
loop_
_entity_poly.entity_id
_entity_poly.type
_entity_poly.pdbx_seq_one_letter_code
_entity_poly.pdbx_strand_id
1 'polypeptide(L)'
;MSDTAGRGDGPSRVDGLRPPRGRLVLAVLALSFGLGAALFAALGAWQVMRLGWKLELIERVEGRIHAAPVAPPPPSEWDAVTASDHEYRRVQMHGHWMAGHDTRVLAVTEAGSGHWLLTPLQLDDGSIVLVNRGLVPTGWQAPAQEPAGDAPVTVTGLLRLSEPGGGFLRDNAPAADRWFSRDVAAIAHARELERVAPYFVDAERGGAETPEWPRGGLTVVSFRNNHLGYALTWFALALLVLGGGWRFAVEERRIRRRWKDAHSGEPA
;
A
#
# COMPACT_ATOMS: atom_id res chain seq x y z
N MET A 1 -48.06 79.83 22.29
CA MET A 1 -47.77 78.80 23.31
C MET A 1 -47.77 77.45 22.61
N SER A 2 -46.56 76.96 22.44
CA SER A 2 -46.20 75.65 21.91
C SER A 2 -46.69 74.54 22.86
N ASP A 3 -47.16 73.41 22.33
CA ASP A 3 -46.58 72.11 22.68
C ASP A 3 -47.04 71.01 21.71
N THR A 4 -46.15 70.65 20.78
CA THR A 4 -46.23 69.41 20.00
C THR A 4 -45.40 68.36 20.73
N ALA A 5 -46.05 67.62 21.63
CA ALA A 5 -45.43 66.48 22.29
C ALA A 5 -45.28 65.31 21.31
N GLY A 6 -44.03 65.04 20.94
CA GLY A 6 -43.65 63.92 20.07
C GLY A 6 -44.06 62.57 20.66
N ARG A 7 -44.77 61.79 19.84
CA ARG A 7 -45.01 60.37 20.08
C ARG A 7 -43.68 59.64 19.87
N GLY A 8 -43.06 59.20 20.96
CA GLY A 8 -41.91 58.31 20.90
C GLY A 8 -42.32 56.96 20.32
N ASP A 9 -41.89 56.68 19.10
CA ASP A 9 -41.98 55.37 18.48
C ASP A 9 -40.90 54.48 19.15
N GLY A 10 -41.29 53.77 20.21
CA GLY A 10 -40.43 52.75 20.80
C GLY A 10 -40.19 51.64 19.77
N PRO A 11 -39.03 50.95 19.79
CA PRO A 11 -38.73 49.92 18.81
C PRO A 11 -39.88 48.92 18.76
N SER A 12 -40.43 48.75 17.56
CA SER A 12 -41.55 47.87 17.29
C SER A 12 -41.14 46.43 17.66
N ARG A 13 -42.10 45.57 18.04
CA ARG A 13 -41.86 44.17 18.46
C ARG A 13 -41.11 43.33 17.40
N VAL A 14 -40.99 43.85 16.18
CA VAL A 14 -40.33 43.28 15.01
C VAL A 14 -38.93 43.84 14.74
N ASP A 15 -38.52 44.94 15.40
CA ASP A 15 -37.20 45.54 15.22
C ASP A 15 -36.10 44.62 15.76
N GLY A 16 -35.29 44.07 14.84
CA GLY A 16 -34.17 43.18 15.14
C GLY A 16 -34.41 41.69 14.86
N LEU A 17 -35.62 41.27 14.45
CA LEU A 17 -35.88 39.89 14.05
C LEU A 17 -35.29 39.59 12.66
N ARG A 18 -34.44 38.56 12.55
CA ARG A 18 -33.95 38.07 11.25
C ARG A 18 -35.12 37.43 10.46
N PRO A 19 -35.36 37.82 9.20
CA PRO A 19 -36.39 37.20 8.39
C PRO A 19 -36.05 35.74 8.05
N PRO A 20 -37.05 34.85 7.94
CA PRO A 20 -36.82 33.47 7.54
C PRO A 20 -36.38 33.39 6.07
N ARG A 21 -35.62 32.36 5.71
CA ARG A 21 -35.08 32.21 4.35
C ARG A 21 -36.19 31.90 3.32
N GLY A 22 -35.91 32.05 2.03
CA GLY A 22 -36.80 31.59 0.98
C GLY A 22 -36.90 30.05 0.92
N ARG A 23 -38.02 29.50 0.45
CA ARG A 23 -38.21 28.04 0.29
C ARG A 23 -37.18 27.41 -0.64
N LEU A 24 -36.83 28.10 -1.74
CA LEU A 24 -35.80 27.66 -2.68
C LEU A 24 -34.42 27.54 -1.99
N VAL A 25 -34.03 28.55 -1.21
CA VAL A 25 -32.76 28.56 -0.47
C VAL A 25 -32.70 27.39 0.52
N LEU A 26 -33.80 27.10 1.22
CA LEU A 26 -33.86 25.94 2.11
C LEU A 26 -33.75 24.61 1.36
N ALA A 27 -34.40 24.48 0.20
CA ALA A 27 -34.30 23.28 -0.62
C ALA A 27 -32.86 23.04 -1.09
N VAL A 28 -32.17 24.10 -1.57
CA VAL A 28 -30.77 24.03 -1.99
C VAL A 28 -29.85 23.66 -0.82
N LEU A 29 -30.03 24.26 0.35
CA LEU A 29 -29.22 23.94 1.53
C LEU A 29 -29.47 22.51 2.02
N ALA A 30 -30.73 22.08 2.11
CA ALA A 30 -31.07 20.72 2.49
C ALA A 30 -30.48 19.70 1.50
N LEU A 31 -30.57 19.97 0.20
CA LEU A 31 -29.94 19.15 -0.84
C LEU A 31 -28.42 19.11 -0.68
N SER A 32 -27.79 20.26 -0.40
CA SER A 32 -26.34 20.34 -0.20
C SER A 32 -25.86 19.53 1.00
N PHE A 33 -26.55 19.63 2.15
CA PHE A 33 -26.26 18.78 3.31
C PHE A 33 -26.48 17.30 3.00
N GLY A 34 -27.57 16.95 2.30
CA GLY A 34 -27.86 15.58 1.90
C GLY A 34 -26.80 14.99 0.99
N LEU A 35 -26.41 15.72 -0.07
CA LEU A 35 -25.37 15.30 -1.01
C LEU A 35 -24.01 15.18 -0.33
N GLY A 36 -23.63 16.12 0.53
CA GLY A 36 -22.37 16.05 1.29
C GLY A 36 -22.32 14.84 2.21
N ALA A 37 -23.41 14.56 2.94
CA ALA A 37 -23.50 13.38 3.80
C ALA A 37 -23.45 12.08 2.99
N ALA A 38 -24.17 12.01 1.86
CA ALA A 38 -24.16 10.85 0.97
C ALA A 38 -22.77 10.59 0.39
N LEU A 39 -22.06 11.63 -0.04
CA LEU A 39 -20.68 11.53 -0.54
C LEU A 39 -19.74 10.96 0.54
N PHE A 40 -19.74 11.53 1.75
CA PHE A 40 -18.87 11.05 2.81
C PHE A 40 -19.23 9.63 3.26
N ALA A 41 -20.52 9.28 3.32
CA ALA A 41 -20.93 7.91 3.60
C ALA A 41 -20.46 6.93 2.52
N ALA A 42 -20.55 7.30 1.23
CA ALA A 42 -20.06 6.49 0.12
C ALA A 42 -18.54 6.30 0.17
N LEU A 43 -17.77 7.36 0.49
CA LEU A 43 -16.32 7.27 0.70
C LEU A 43 -15.98 6.38 1.89
N GLY A 44 -16.72 6.47 2.99
CA GLY A 44 -16.57 5.58 4.16
C GLY A 44 -16.80 4.11 3.81
N ALA A 45 -17.90 3.82 3.09
CA ALA A 45 -18.22 2.48 2.62
C ALA A 45 -17.14 1.91 1.69
N TRP A 46 -16.66 2.73 0.74
CA TRP A 46 -15.56 2.36 -0.14
C TRP A 46 -14.28 2.01 0.62
N GLN A 47 -13.93 2.76 1.67
CA GLN A 47 -12.77 2.44 2.51
C GLN A 47 -12.93 1.11 3.25
N VAL A 48 -14.14 0.76 3.71
CA VAL A 48 -14.41 -0.55 4.33
C VAL A 48 -14.25 -1.69 3.32
N MET A 49 -14.76 -1.53 2.10
CA MET A 49 -14.54 -2.52 1.03
C MET A 49 -13.05 -2.69 0.72
N ARG A 50 -12.32 -1.57 0.62
CA ARG A 50 -10.88 -1.56 0.35
C ARG A 50 -10.08 -2.20 1.49
N LEU A 51 -10.51 -2.03 2.74
CA LEU A 51 -9.95 -2.71 3.91
C LEU A 51 -10.09 -4.23 3.76
N GLY A 52 -11.28 -4.73 3.40
CA GLY A 52 -11.52 -6.16 3.19
C GLY A 52 -10.59 -6.75 2.14
N TRP A 53 -10.51 -6.15 0.94
CA TRP A 53 -9.60 -6.60 -0.12
C TRP A 53 -8.14 -6.64 0.32
N LYS A 54 -7.73 -5.66 1.14
CA LYS A 54 -6.35 -5.59 1.65
C LYS A 54 -6.07 -6.66 2.70
N LEU A 55 -7.03 -6.94 3.58
CA LEU A 55 -6.91 -8.01 4.57
C LEU A 55 -6.81 -9.37 3.89
N GLU A 56 -7.64 -9.65 2.89
CA GLU A 56 -7.55 -10.90 2.11
C GLU A 56 -6.20 -11.06 1.41
N LEU A 57 -5.62 -9.97 0.88
CA LEU A 57 -4.28 -9.99 0.29
C LEU A 57 -3.22 -10.33 1.35
N ILE A 58 -3.28 -9.68 2.51
CA ILE A 58 -2.34 -9.92 3.61
C ILE A 58 -2.44 -11.38 4.06
N GLU A 59 -3.64 -11.87 4.33
CA GLU A 59 -3.87 -13.25 4.78
C GLU A 59 -3.32 -14.28 3.78
N ARG A 60 -3.54 -14.07 2.47
CA ARG A 60 -2.96 -14.95 1.43
C ARG A 60 -1.44 -14.95 1.46
N VAL A 61 -0.81 -13.79 1.61
CA VAL A 61 0.65 -13.70 1.62
C VAL A 61 1.22 -14.29 2.91
N GLU A 62 0.65 -13.97 4.08
CA GLU A 62 1.01 -14.56 5.38
C GLU A 62 0.90 -16.09 5.35
N GLY A 63 -0.17 -16.62 4.77
CA GLY A 63 -0.34 -18.06 4.59
C GLY A 63 0.76 -18.68 3.71
N ARG A 64 1.24 -17.98 2.68
CA ARG A 64 2.29 -18.47 1.77
C ARG A 64 3.67 -18.45 2.38
N ILE A 65 4.04 -17.36 3.08
CA ILE A 65 5.39 -17.21 3.65
C ILE A 65 5.64 -18.18 4.82
N HIS A 66 4.57 -18.61 5.51
CA HIS A 66 4.64 -19.55 6.62
C HIS A 66 4.29 -21.00 6.26
N ALA A 67 3.89 -21.27 5.01
CA ALA A 67 3.62 -22.61 4.53
C ALA A 67 4.87 -23.51 4.56
N ALA A 68 4.65 -24.82 4.49
CA ALA A 68 5.73 -25.75 4.16
C ALA A 68 6.24 -25.42 2.74
N PRO A 69 7.56 -25.47 2.51
CA PRO A 69 8.11 -25.14 1.20
C PRO A 69 7.68 -26.19 0.18
N VAL A 70 7.44 -25.73 -1.05
CA VAL A 70 7.07 -26.56 -2.20
C VAL A 70 8.14 -26.49 -3.30
N ALA A 71 8.09 -27.39 -4.28
CA ALA A 71 8.97 -27.26 -5.44
C ALA A 71 8.68 -25.96 -6.20
N PRO A 72 9.70 -25.29 -6.77
CA PRO A 72 9.49 -24.14 -7.64
C PRO A 72 8.79 -24.56 -8.94
N PRO A 73 8.09 -23.64 -9.64
CA PRO A 73 7.48 -23.94 -10.93
C PRO A 73 8.51 -24.46 -11.94
N PRO A 74 8.30 -25.65 -12.55
CA PRO A 74 9.22 -26.19 -13.54
C PRO A 74 9.17 -25.37 -14.84
N PRO A 75 10.14 -25.54 -15.76
CA PRO A 75 10.17 -24.84 -17.04
C PRO A 75 8.86 -24.92 -17.85
N SER A 76 8.13 -26.02 -17.76
CA SER A 76 6.83 -26.20 -18.44
C SER A 76 5.71 -25.29 -17.91
N GLU A 77 5.89 -24.65 -16.76
CA GLU A 77 4.90 -23.79 -16.11
C GLU A 77 5.31 -22.31 -16.06
N TRP A 78 6.50 -21.96 -16.58
CA TRP A 78 7.03 -20.59 -16.48
C TRP A 78 6.14 -19.53 -17.11
N ASP A 79 5.45 -19.85 -18.21
CA ASP A 79 4.50 -18.93 -18.86
C ASP A 79 3.26 -18.62 -18.01
N ALA A 80 2.97 -19.47 -17.02
CA ALA A 80 1.85 -19.31 -16.09
C ALA A 80 2.25 -18.64 -14.76
N VAL A 81 3.52 -18.25 -14.60
CA VAL A 81 3.99 -17.61 -13.36
C VAL A 81 3.47 -16.17 -13.29
N THR A 82 2.65 -15.91 -12.27
CA THR A 82 2.02 -14.60 -12.02
C THR A 82 2.23 -14.13 -10.58
N ALA A 83 2.06 -12.82 -10.35
CA ALA A 83 2.19 -12.23 -9.01
C ALA A 83 1.10 -12.76 -8.07
N SER A 84 -0.13 -12.85 -8.58
CA SER A 84 -1.29 -13.31 -7.81
C SER A 84 -1.10 -14.72 -7.30
N ASP A 85 -0.51 -15.61 -8.09
CA ASP A 85 -0.52 -17.04 -7.79
C ASP A 85 0.80 -17.53 -7.20
N HIS A 86 1.92 -16.88 -7.55
CA HIS A 86 3.26 -17.37 -7.24
C HIS A 86 4.08 -16.49 -6.31
N GLU A 87 3.88 -15.16 -6.32
CA GLU A 87 4.70 -14.29 -5.48
C GLU A 87 4.50 -14.63 -4.00
N TYR A 88 5.63 -14.64 -3.28
CA TYR A 88 5.77 -15.03 -1.87
C TYR A 88 5.48 -16.49 -1.56
N ARG A 89 5.29 -17.37 -2.57
CA ARG A 89 5.30 -18.82 -2.31
C ARG A 89 6.66 -19.21 -1.76
N ARG A 90 6.65 -19.91 -0.62
CA ARG A 90 7.84 -20.52 -0.06
C ARG A 90 8.23 -21.73 -0.90
N VAL A 91 9.40 -21.69 -1.50
CA VAL A 91 9.92 -22.74 -2.38
C VAL A 91 11.21 -23.32 -1.83
N GLN A 92 11.42 -24.61 -2.09
CA GLN A 92 12.67 -25.30 -1.82
C GLN A 92 13.19 -25.94 -3.10
N MET A 93 14.48 -25.73 -3.36
CA MET A 93 15.15 -26.21 -4.56
C MET A 93 16.53 -26.75 -4.23
N HIS A 94 16.98 -27.68 -5.07
CA HIS A 94 18.25 -28.39 -4.93
C HIS A 94 19.05 -28.16 -6.21
N GLY A 95 20.34 -27.89 -6.07
CA GLY A 95 21.18 -27.61 -7.22
C GLY A 95 22.60 -27.21 -6.85
N HIS A 96 23.29 -26.65 -7.83
CA HIS A 96 24.70 -26.28 -7.74
C HIS A 96 24.86 -24.78 -8.03
N TRP A 97 25.69 -24.10 -7.24
CA TRP A 97 25.97 -22.68 -7.45
C TRP A 97 26.84 -22.48 -8.69
N MET A 98 26.44 -21.57 -9.57
CA MET A 98 27.24 -21.18 -10.73
C MET A 98 28.26 -20.12 -10.32
N ALA A 99 29.41 -20.56 -9.80
CA ALA A 99 30.49 -19.70 -9.35
C ALA A 99 30.95 -18.74 -10.46
N GLY A 100 31.21 -17.48 -10.08
CA GLY A 100 31.66 -16.44 -11.03
C GLY A 100 30.53 -15.71 -11.77
N HIS A 101 29.27 -16.16 -11.66
CA HIS A 101 28.12 -15.50 -12.29
C HIS A 101 27.33 -14.60 -11.32
N ASP A 102 27.93 -14.25 -10.18
CA ASP A 102 27.33 -13.37 -9.20
C ASP A 102 26.95 -12.00 -9.78
N THR A 103 25.82 -11.48 -9.32
CA THR A 103 25.34 -10.14 -9.67
C THR A 103 25.05 -9.35 -8.40
N ARG A 104 25.63 -8.15 -8.30
CA ARG A 104 25.44 -7.25 -7.17
C ARG A 104 24.43 -6.17 -7.51
N VAL A 105 23.26 -6.24 -6.89
CA VAL A 105 22.19 -5.25 -7.07
C VAL A 105 22.19 -4.30 -5.88
N LEU A 106 22.29 -2.99 -6.12
CA LEU A 106 22.30 -2.01 -5.05
C LEU A 106 21.06 -2.14 -4.15
N ALA A 107 21.28 -2.17 -2.84
CA ALA A 107 20.23 -2.40 -1.85
C ALA A 107 20.37 -1.45 -0.65
N VAL A 108 19.22 -1.02 -0.13
CA VAL A 108 19.12 -0.35 1.18
C VAL A 108 18.09 -1.13 1.98
N THR A 109 18.52 -1.66 3.12
CA THR A 109 17.71 -2.52 3.99
C THR A 109 17.75 -2.01 5.42
N GLU A 110 17.01 -2.65 6.32
CA GLU A 110 17.13 -2.40 7.76
C GLU A 110 18.53 -2.72 8.33
N ALA A 111 19.30 -3.60 7.67
CA ALA A 111 20.67 -3.92 8.04
C ALA A 111 21.70 -2.92 7.47
N GLY A 112 21.24 -1.88 6.77
CA GLY A 112 22.06 -0.86 6.14
C GLY A 112 22.12 -0.94 4.61
N SER A 113 22.98 -0.10 4.03
CA SER A 113 23.25 -0.04 2.59
C SER A 113 24.28 -1.08 2.17
N GLY A 114 24.09 -1.67 1.01
CA GLY A 114 25.00 -2.65 0.43
C GLY A 114 24.49 -3.13 -0.92
N HIS A 115 24.68 -4.42 -1.19
CA HIS A 115 24.20 -5.05 -2.40
C HIS A 115 23.47 -6.35 -2.07
N TRP A 116 22.35 -6.62 -2.72
CA TRP A 116 21.84 -7.97 -2.87
C TRP A 116 22.82 -8.78 -3.72
N LEU A 117 23.23 -9.94 -3.22
CA LEU A 117 24.05 -10.88 -3.98
C LEU A 117 23.15 -11.91 -4.66
N LEU A 118 22.96 -11.75 -5.97
CA LEU A 118 22.23 -12.70 -6.79
C LEU A 118 23.21 -13.71 -7.39
N THR A 119 23.10 -14.97 -6.99
CA THR A 119 23.90 -16.08 -7.52
C THR A 119 22.98 -17.04 -8.27
N PRO A 120 23.30 -17.43 -9.53
CA PRO A 120 22.52 -18.43 -10.23
C PRO A 120 22.71 -19.82 -9.59
N LEU A 121 21.59 -20.52 -9.39
CA LEU A 121 21.56 -21.91 -8.97
C LEU A 121 21.09 -22.76 -10.17
N GLN A 122 21.95 -23.67 -10.62
CA GLN A 122 21.57 -24.66 -11.62
C GLN A 122 20.92 -25.86 -10.93
N LEU A 123 19.66 -26.13 -11.28
CA LEU A 123 18.89 -27.26 -10.77
C LEU A 123 19.26 -28.57 -11.50
N ASP A 124 18.84 -29.70 -10.95
CA ASP A 124 19.15 -31.04 -11.49
C ASP A 124 18.63 -31.26 -12.92
N ASP A 125 17.58 -30.54 -13.34
CA ASP A 125 17.02 -30.58 -14.70
C ASP A 125 17.76 -29.65 -15.70
N GLY A 126 18.82 -28.99 -15.22
CA GLY A 126 19.63 -28.01 -15.96
C GLY A 126 18.96 -26.65 -16.14
N SER A 127 17.79 -26.41 -15.56
CA SER A 127 17.22 -25.06 -15.47
C SER A 127 17.96 -24.22 -14.44
N ILE A 128 17.90 -22.90 -14.59
CA ILE A 128 18.60 -21.95 -13.74
C ILE A 128 17.59 -21.05 -13.01
N VAL A 129 17.78 -20.89 -11.70
CA VAL A 129 17.03 -19.93 -10.89
C VAL A 129 18.02 -18.94 -10.29
N LEU A 130 17.76 -17.64 -10.45
CA LEU A 130 18.53 -16.61 -9.75
C LEU A 130 18.12 -16.60 -8.27
N VAL A 131 19.10 -16.68 -7.37
CA VAL A 131 18.86 -16.64 -5.93
C VAL A 131 19.49 -15.38 -5.35
N ASN A 132 18.68 -14.52 -4.76
CA ASN A 132 19.18 -13.49 -3.86
C ASN A 132 19.59 -14.16 -2.54
N ARG A 133 20.90 -14.42 -2.39
CA ARG A 133 21.49 -15.04 -1.20
C ARG A 133 21.42 -14.13 0.04
N GLY A 134 21.21 -12.83 -0.17
CA GLY A 134 21.12 -11.86 0.91
C GLY A 134 21.95 -10.60 0.67
N LEU A 135 21.93 -9.71 1.65
CA LEU A 135 22.69 -8.48 1.62
C LEU A 135 24.18 -8.78 1.82
N VAL A 136 25.06 -8.02 1.18
CA VAL A 136 26.49 -7.95 1.47
C VAL A 136 26.93 -6.49 1.54
N PRO A 137 27.88 -6.11 2.42
CA PRO A 137 28.39 -4.75 2.46
C PRO A 137 29.20 -4.40 1.22
N THR A 138 29.34 -3.10 0.94
CA THR A 138 30.22 -2.60 -0.13
C THR A 138 31.66 -3.06 0.13
N GLY A 139 32.31 -3.61 -0.90
CA GLY A 139 33.67 -4.14 -0.78
C GLY A 139 33.77 -5.56 -0.21
N TRP A 140 32.64 -6.19 0.16
CA TRP A 140 32.63 -7.60 0.56
C TRP A 140 33.19 -8.48 -0.56
N GLN A 141 34.03 -9.45 -0.21
CA GLN A 141 34.55 -10.47 -1.12
C GLN A 141 34.15 -11.84 -0.59
N ALA A 142 33.81 -12.76 -1.50
CA ALA A 142 33.50 -14.13 -1.14
C ALA A 142 34.70 -14.79 -0.44
N PRO A 143 34.49 -15.52 0.67
CA PRO A 143 35.55 -16.31 1.28
C PRO A 143 36.15 -17.30 0.27
N ALA A 144 37.46 -17.51 0.33
CA ALA A 144 38.16 -18.48 -0.53
C ALA A 144 37.68 -19.94 -0.36
N GLN A 145 36.90 -20.21 0.70
CA GLN A 145 36.34 -21.50 1.08
C GLN A 145 34.81 -21.57 0.93
N GLU A 146 34.17 -20.66 0.16
CA GLU A 146 32.80 -20.96 -0.27
C GLU A 146 32.81 -22.35 -0.92
N PRO A 147 31.86 -23.25 -0.55
CA PRO A 147 31.82 -24.59 -1.10
C PRO A 147 31.92 -24.46 -2.61
N ALA A 148 32.97 -25.06 -3.17
CA ALA A 148 33.22 -25.04 -4.60
C ALA A 148 31.90 -25.35 -5.31
N GLY A 149 31.60 -24.64 -6.39
CA GLY A 149 30.30 -24.68 -7.09
C GLY A 149 29.79 -26.08 -7.44
N ASP A 150 30.61 -27.11 -7.30
CA ASP A 150 30.31 -28.53 -7.51
C ASP A 150 29.59 -29.24 -6.35
N ALA A 151 29.52 -28.66 -5.14
CA ALA A 151 28.78 -29.29 -4.04
C ALA A 151 27.28 -28.94 -4.12
N PRO A 152 26.37 -29.95 -4.05
CA PRO A 152 24.95 -29.68 -4.10
C PRO A 152 24.50 -28.93 -2.85
N VAL A 153 23.60 -27.96 -3.05
CA VAL A 153 23.00 -27.15 -1.99
C VAL A 153 21.49 -27.23 -2.04
N THR A 154 20.86 -27.15 -0.87
CA THR A 154 19.43 -26.94 -0.72
C THR A 154 19.18 -25.48 -0.37
N VAL A 155 18.37 -24.80 -1.18
CA VAL A 155 17.94 -23.42 -0.93
C VAL A 155 16.45 -23.41 -0.64
N THR A 156 16.07 -22.82 0.49
CA THR A 156 14.68 -22.50 0.80
C THR A 156 14.52 -20.98 0.81
N GLY A 157 13.45 -20.47 0.21
CA GLY A 157 13.24 -19.04 0.08
C GLY A 157 11.87 -18.67 -0.44
N LEU A 158 11.65 -17.37 -0.63
CA LEU A 158 10.41 -16.84 -1.18
C LEU A 158 10.57 -16.55 -2.67
N LEU A 159 9.67 -17.08 -3.49
CA LEU A 159 9.59 -16.74 -4.92
C LEU A 159 9.17 -15.28 -5.08
N ARG A 160 9.94 -14.55 -5.91
CA ARG A 160 9.69 -13.16 -6.26
C ARG A 160 9.73 -12.99 -7.77
N LEU A 161 8.82 -12.19 -8.31
CA LEU A 161 8.85 -11.90 -9.74
C LEU A 161 10.01 -10.99 -10.10
N SER A 162 10.45 -11.08 -11.37
CA SER A 162 11.43 -10.16 -11.94
C SER A 162 11.03 -8.69 -11.71
N GLU A 163 12.03 -7.85 -11.44
CA GLU A 163 11.86 -6.40 -11.22
C GLU A 163 12.48 -5.63 -12.42
N PRO A 164 11.79 -5.57 -13.58
CA PRO A 164 12.36 -4.98 -14.79
C PRO A 164 12.45 -3.45 -14.72
N GLY A 165 13.37 -2.89 -15.51
CA GLY A 165 13.44 -1.43 -15.72
C GLY A 165 14.22 -0.62 -14.69
N GLY A 166 14.98 -1.28 -13.80
CA GLY A 166 15.86 -0.60 -12.84
C GLY A 166 15.17 -0.11 -11.57
N GLY A 167 15.92 0.66 -10.78
CA GLY A 167 15.46 1.24 -9.51
C GLY A 167 14.87 2.64 -9.69
N PHE A 168 14.45 3.27 -8.59
CA PHE A 168 13.90 4.62 -8.62
C PHE A 168 14.85 5.62 -9.31
N LEU A 169 14.44 6.15 -10.46
CA LEU A 169 15.20 7.09 -11.31
C LEU A 169 16.56 6.56 -11.81
N ARG A 170 16.79 5.24 -11.79
CA ARG A 170 18.09 4.64 -12.14
C ARG A 170 17.91 3.35 -12.92
N ASP A 171 18.24 3.38 -14.20
CA ASP A 171 18.22 2.20 -15.06
C ASP A 171 19.43 1.30 -14.79
N ASN A 172 19.24 -0.02 -14.93
CA ASN A 172 20.35 -0.97 -14.92
C ASN A 172 21.33 -0.60 -16.06
N ALA A 173 22.62 -0.74 -15.80
CA ALA A 173 23.67 -0.54 -16.79
C ALA A 173 24.54 -1.81 -16.90
N PRO A 174 24.06 -2.86 -17.59
CA PRO A 174 24.74 -4.16 -17.65
C PRO A 174 26.17 -4.09 -18.19
N ALA A 175 26.43 -3.23 -19.19
CA ALA A 175 27.77 -3.03 -19.76
C ALA A 175 28.80 -2.48 -18.76
N ALA A 176 28.35 -1.86 -17.67
CA ALA A 176 29.18 -1.36 -16.58
C ALA A 176 29.04 -2.19 -15.30
N ASP A 177 28.34 -3.32 -15.36
CA ASP A 177 27.95 -4.19 -14.24
C ASP A 177 27.31 -3.43 -13.06
N ARG A 178 26.43 -2.47 -13.36
CA ARG A 178 25.69 -1.71 -12.35
C ARG A 178 24.21 -2.07 -12.38
N TRP A 179 23.71 -2.57 -11.26
CA TRP A 179 22.34 -3.04 -11.13
C TRP A 179 21.62 -2.32 -9.99
N PHE A 180 20.39 -1.86 -10.27
CA PHE A 180 19.51 -1.15 -9.34
C PHE A 180 18.18 -1.87 -9.13
N SER A 181 17.90 -2.91 -9.92
CA SER A 181 16.79 -3.84 -9.71
C SER A 181 17.22 -5.28 -9.99
N ARG A 182 16.43 -6.23 -9.49
CA ARG A 182 16.61 -7.67 -9.72
C ARG A 182 15.88 -8.10 -10.99
N ASP A 183 16.32 -7.51 -12.10
CA ASP A 183 15.78 -7.80 -13.44
C ASP A 183 16.35 -9.12 -13.95
N VAL A 184 15.56 -10.19 -13.85
CA VAL A 184 16.01 -11.56 -14.13
C VAL A 184 16.44 -11.72 -15.58
N ALA A 185 15.68 -11.16 -16.52
CA ALA A 185 15.97 -11.28 -17.95
C ALA A 185 17.24 -10.50 -18.33
N ALA A 186 17.38 -9.27 -17.82
CA ALA A 186 18.58 -8.48 -18.07
C ALA A 186 19.83 -9.11 -17.45
N ILE A 187 19.74 -9.63 -16.22
CA ILE A 187 20.84 -10.34 -15.55
C ILE A 187 21.20 -11.61 -16.31
N ALA A 188 20.22 -12.44 -16.68
CA ALA A 188 20.45 -13.65 -17.46
C ALA A 188 21.20 -13.37 -18.75
N HIS A 189 20.77 -12.35 -19.50
CA HIS A 189 21.44 -11.93 -20.73
C HIS A 189 22.87 -11.43 -20.46
N ALA A 190 23.09 -10.62 -19.43
CA ALA A 190 24.40 -10.07 -19.10
C ALA A 190 25.39 -11.10 -18.54
N ARG A 191 24.89 -12.25 -18.10
CA ARG A 191 25.67 -13.37 -17.56
C ARG A 191 25.72 -14.57 -18.50
N GLU A 192 25.20 -14.41 -19.73
CA GLU A 192 25.15 -15.45 -20.76
C GLU A 192 24.49 -16.76 -20.26
N LEU A 193 23.43 -16.61 -19.46
CA LEU A 193 22.69 -17.72 -18.88
C LEU A 193 21.53 -18.13 -19.79
N GLU A 194 21.37 -19.43 -19.99
CA GLU A 194 20.27 -20.03 -20.73
C GLU A 194 19.31 -20.77 -19.80
N ARG A 195 18.06 -21.00 -20.24
CA ARG A 195 17.03 -21.73 -19.45
C ARG A 195 16.86 -21.14 -18.03
N VAL A 196 16.73 -19.82 -17.94
CA VAL A 196 16.54 -19.11 -16.65
C VAL A 196 15.05 -18.92 -16.37
N ALA A 197 14.62 -19.25 -15.15
CA ALA A 197 13.26 -19.02 -14.69
C ALA A 197 12.87 -17.53 -14.77
N PRO A 198 11.60 -17.17 -15.06
CA PRO A 198 11.15 -15.77 -15.16
C PRO A 198 10.97 -15.07 -13.80
N TYR A 199 11.53 -15.65 -12.74
CA TYR A 199 11.44 -15.20 -11.36
C TYR A 199 12.77 -15.44 -10.66
N PHE A 200 12.95 -14.84 -9.49
CA PHE A 200 14.07 -15.14 -8.59
C PHE A 200 13.55 -15.63 -7.24
N VAL A 201 14.46 -16.15 -6.42
CA VAL A 201 14.14 -16.58 -5.05
C VAL A 201 14.95 -15.73 -4.07
N ASP A 202 14.26 -15.08 -3.13
CA ASP A 202 14.90 -14.48 -1.95
C ASP A 202 15.18 -15.59 -0.93
N ALA A 203 16.45 -15.91 -0.70
CA ALA A 203 16.84 -16.95 0.25
C ALA A 203 16.43 -16.58 1.67
N GLU A 204 15.92 -17.56 2.41
CA GLU A 204 15.66 -17.41 3.84
C GLU A 204 16.94 -17.14 4.62
N ARG A 205 16.77 -16.58 5.82
CA ARG A 205 17.88 -16.47 6.74
C ARG A 205 18.27 -17.87 7.20
N GLY A 206 19.55 -18.20 7.04
CA GLY A 206 20.10 -19.43 7.60
C GLY A 206 20.02 -19.48 9.12
N GLY A 207 20.25 -20.66 9.69
CA GLY A 207 20.33 -20.85 11.15
C GLY A 207 21.49 -20.08 11.79
N ALA A 208 21.58 -20.11 13.12
CA ALA A 208 22.60 -19.39 13.90
C ALA A 208 24.06 -19.72 13.52
N GLU A 209 24.30 -20.85 12.88
CA GLU A 209 25.61 -21.32 12.42
C GLU A 209 25.98 -20.80 11.02
N THR A 210 25.09 -20.03 10.36
CA THR A 210 25.39 -19.48 9.03
C THR A 210 26.33 -18.28 9.11
N PRO A 211 27.23 -18.11 8.12
CA PRO A 211 28.08 -16.92 8.02
C PRO A 211 27.26 -15.64 8.12
N GLU A 212 27.87 -14.59 8.68
CA GLU A 212 27.21 -13.27 8.82
C GLU A 212 26.75 -12.72 7.45
N TRP A 213 27.53 -13.00 6.40
CA TRP A 213 27.31 -12.54 5.04
C TRP A 213 27.51 -13.70 4.04
N PRO A 214 26.71 -13.79 2.96
CA PRO A 214 25.53 -12.96 2.65
C PRO A 214 24.38 -13.16 3.65
N ARG A 215 23.70 -12.06 4.01
CA ARG A 215 22.64 -12.09 5.02
C ARG A 215 21.27 -12.22 4.37
N GLY A 216 20.77 -13.46 4.30
CA GLY A 216 19.42 -13.78 3.80
C GLY A 216 18.29 -13.37 4.74
N GLY A 217 17.04 -13.56 4.28
CA GLY A 217 15.83 -13.30 5.08
C GLY A 217 15.56 -11.83 5.41
N LEU A 218 16.14 -10.91 4.64
CA LEU A 218 15.90 -9.46 4.74
C LEU A 218 14.78 -8.98 3.81
N THR A 219 14.00 -9.91 3.23
CA THR A 219 12.83 -9.59 2.42
C THR A 219 11.73 -9.01 3.31
N VAL A 220 11.51 -7.71 3.20
CA VAL A 220 10.44 -7.03 3.93
C VAL A 220 9.12 -7.23 3.20
N VAL A 221 8.30 -8.14 3.71
CA VAL A 221 6.90 -8.30 3.28
C VAL A 221 6.04 -7.42 4.20
N SER A 222 5.60 -6.26 3.71
CA SER A 222 4.77 -5.36 4.51
C SER A 222 3.68 -4.68 3.68
N PHE A 223 2.48 -4.59 4.26
CA PHE A 223 1.30 -4.04 3.59
C PHE A 223 0.66 -2.93 4.42
N ARG A 224 0.71 -1.67 3.96
CA ARG A 224 0.34 -0.51 4.81
C ARG A 224 -1.01 -0.59 5.56
N ASN A 225 -2.19 -0.45 4.96
CA ASN A 225 -3.49 -0.66 5.64
C ASN A 225 -3.95 0.36 6.71
N ASN A 226 -4.17 1.62 6.30
CA ASN A 226 -4.82 2.65 7.13
C ASN A 226 -6.33 2.81 6.85
N HIS A 227 -6.95 1.86 6.15
CA HIS A 227 -8.31 2.03 5.58
C HIS A 227 -9.40 2.18 6.65
N LEU A 228 -9.27 1.48 7.79
CA LEU A 228 -10.20 1.63 8.91
C LEU A 228 -10.22 3.06 9.47
N GLY A 229 -9.04 3.65 9.69
CA GLY A 229 -8.93 5.03 10.18
C GLY A 229 -9.61 6.03 9.25
N TYR A 230 -9.38 5.90 7.94
CA TYR A 230 -10.06 6.72 6.94
C TYR A 230 -11.58 6.49 6.90
N ALA A 231 -12.03 5.24 7.00
CA ALA A 231 -13.47 4.94 7.06
C ALA A 231 -14.14 5.66 8.23
N LEU A 232 -13.53 5.61 9.43
CA LEU A 232 -14.02 6.33 10.61
C LEU A 232 -14.05 7.85 10.38
N THR A 233 -13.01 8.42 9.77
CA THR A 233 -13.00 9.85 9.42
C THR A 233 -14.16 10.23 8.50
N TRP A 234 -14.39 9.45 7.42
CA TRP A 234 -15.46 9.75 6.49
C TRP A 234 -16.85 9.61 7.10
N PHE A 235 -17.10 8.58 7.90
CA PHE A 235 -18.37 8.46 8.61
C PHE A 235 -18.56 9.56 9.66
N ALA A 236 -17.51 9.97 10.37
CA ALA A 236 -17.58 11.10 11.29
C ALA A 236 -17.94 12.41 10.57
N LEU A 237 -17.34 12.67 9.40
CA LEU A 237 -17.69 13.82 8.57
C LEU A 237 -19.14 13.76 8.07
N ALA A 238 -19.62 12.58 7.66
CA ALA A 238 -21.02 12.39 7.27
C ALA A 238 -21.97 12.75 8.44
N LEU A 239 -21.68 12.29 9.65
CA LEU A 239 -22.45 12.61 10.86
C LEU A 239 -22.40 14.10 11.20
N LEU A 240 -21.26 14.76 11.05
CA LEU A 240 -21.12 16.21 11.26
C LEU A 240 -21.98 17.01 10.28
N VAL A 241 -21.99 16.64 9.00
CA VAL A 241 -22.83 17.28 7.97
C VAL A 241 -24.31 17.08 8.29
N LEU A 242 -24.73 15.87 8.65
CA LEU A 242 -26.11 15.58 9.06
C LEU A 242 -26.51 16.35 10.32
N GLY A 243 -25.64 16.38 11.33
CA GLY A 243 -25.84 17.14 12.57
C GLY A 243 -25.94 18.65 12.33
N GLY A 244 -25.08 19.19 11.46
CA GLY A 244 -25.11 20.57 11.01
C GLY A 244 -26.43 20.91 10.28
N GLY A 245 -26.84 20.06 9.34
CA GLY A 245 -28.10 20.20 8.62
C GLY A 245 -29.33 20.11 9.53
N TRP A 246 -29.33 19.19 10.50
CA TRP A 246 -30.38 19.07 11.51
C TRP A 246 -30.46 20.32 12.39
N ARG A 247 -29.34 20.77 12.95
CA ARG A 247 -29.28 21.96 13.80
C ARG A 247 -29.73 23.21 13.03
N PHE A 248 -29.31 23.34 11.78
CA PHE A 248 -29.79 24.38 10.87
C PHE A 248 -31.31 24.33 10.69
N ALA A 249 -31.88 23.14 10.43
CA ALA A 249 -33.32 22.98 10.26
C ALA A 249 -34.12 23.31 11.52
N VAL A 250 -33.61 22.93 12.70
CA VAL A 250 -34.22 23.28 14.00
C VAL A 250 -34.21 24.80 14.21
N GLU A 251 -33.09 25.47 13.93
CA GLU A 251 -32.97 26.92 14.10
C GLU A 251 -33.86 27.68 13.12
N GLU A 252 -33.90 27.27 11.85
CA GLU A 252 -34.78 27.86 10.85
C GLU A 252 -36.27 27.69 11.22
N ARG A 253 -36.66 26.55 11.79
CA ARG A 253 -38.01 26.34 12.33
C ARG A 253 -38.32 27.29 13.48
N ARG A 254 -37.36 27.55 14.38
CA ARG A 254 -37.51 28.51 15.48
C ARG A 254 -37.68 29.94 14.98
N ILE A 255 -36.84 30.38 14.03
CA ILE A 255 -36.93 31.72 13.41
C ILE A 255 -38.30 31.91 12.75
N ARG A 256 -38.77 30.93 11.97
CA ARG A 256 -40.08 31.00 11.31
C ARG A 256 -41.25 31.09 12.29
N ARG A 257 -41.20 30.35 13.40
CA ARG A 257 -42.23 30.44 14.45
C ARG A 257 -42.28 31.84 15.05
N ARG A 258 -41.14 32.35 15.54
CA ARG A 258 -41.04 33.72 16.09
C ARG A 258 -41.47 34.80 15.10
N TRP A 259 -41.10 34.66 13.83
CA TRP A 259 -41.49 35.60 12.79
C TRP A 259 -43.00 35.58 12.54
N LYS A 260 -43.63 34.40 12.52
CA LYS A 260 -45.10 34.29 12.44
C LYS A 260 -45.76 34.94 13.65
N ASP A 261 -45.36 34.57 14.87
CA ASP A 261 -45.95 35.06 16.12
C ASP A 261 -45.88 36.59 16.22
N ALA A 262 -44.78 37.20 15.78
CA ALA A 262 -44.60 38.65 15.76
C ALA A 262 -45.49 39.38 14.73
N HIS A 263 -45.90 38.71 13.64
CA HIS A 263 -46.73 39.29 12.58
C HIS A 263 -48.21 38.88 12.65
N SER A 264 -48.58 37.85 13.42
CA SER A 264 -49.97 37.40 13.58
C SER A 264 -50.75 38.15 14.66
N GLY A 265 -50.10 39.00 15.45
CA GLY A 265 -50.79 39.98 16.32
C GLY A 265 -51.59 39.41 17.50
N GLU A 266 -51.51 38.12 17.82
CA GLU A 266 -52.18 37.58 19.01
C GLU A 266 -51.35 37.84 20.27
N PRO A 267 -51.91 38.53 21.29
CA PRO A 267 -51.31 38.56 22.62
C PRO A 267 -51.41 37.17 23.27
N ALA A 268 -50.36 36.81 24.03
CA ALA A 268 -50.39 35.70 24.97
C ALA A 268 -51.40 35.94 26.10
#